data_AF-A0A2E6JCJ4-F1
#
_entry.id   AF-A0A2E6JCJ4-F1
#
_cell.length_a   1.000
_cell.length_b   1.000
_cell.length_c   1.000
_cell.angle_alpha   90.00
_cell.angle_beta   90.00
_cell.angle_gamma   90.00
#
_symmetry.space_group_name_H-M   'P 1'
#
loop_
_entity.id
_entity.type
_entity.pdbx_description
1 polymer ?
#
loop_
_entity_poly.entity_id
_entity_poly.type
_entity_poly.pdbx_seq_one_letter_code
_entity_poly.pdbx_strand_id
1 'polypeptide(L)'
;MEKIKPLLERTSRKLGKGSSASLIEVGQTETREHPPAAVRAEESEADFDSGAALDHVDAINQIFAEFEFSYHNQYHKAFADTESLAIAKKYWLSSLENYLPTQIVRAAKKVIRSQDYLPSIASLVRACEEGFDLFGLPAPFSAYLEACSASSPKREYQWSHPAVYLAGAATDWFTLANERESVAFPRFEYHYDQLCKRVMAGEDLHLPVTQALPEKTERALTAEERRSRLAQIRRELGI
;
A
#
# COMPACT_ATOMS: atom_id res chain seq x y z
N MET A 1 35.71 34.34 -55.75
CA MET A 1 35.23 33.34 -54.78
C MET A 1 33.72 33.25 -54.89
N GLU A 2 33.24 32.45 -55.84
CA GLU A 2 31.82 32.13 -56.05
C GLU A 2 31.38 30.96 -55.15
N LYS A 3 30.05 30.87 -54.94
CA LYS A 3 29.26 29.72 -54.45
C LYS A 3 29.46 29.48 -52.95
N ILE A 4 28.43 29.50 -52.08
CA ILE A 4 27.32 28.55 -51.97
C ILE A 4 26.10 29.24 -51.32
N LYS A 5 25.21 29.84 -52.12
CA LYS A 5 23.81 30.11 -51.73
C LYS A 5 22.83 29.63 -52.82
N PRO A 6 22.70 28.32 -53.06
CA PRO A 6 21.43 27.85 -53.60
C PRO A 6 21.05 26.45 -53.10
N LEU A 7 20.41 26.32 -51.94
CA LEU A 7 19.67 25.09 -51.59
C LEU A 7 18.31 25.32 -50.90
N LEU A 8 17.95 26.56 -50.54
CA LEU A 8 16.63 26.84 -49.93
C LEU A 8 15.48 27.16 -50.91
N GLU A 9 15.76 27.34 -52.20
CA GLU A 9 14.75 27.80 -53.19
C GLU A 9 14.04 26.66 -53.96
N ARG A 10 14.40 25.39 -53.73
CA ARG A 10 13.81 24.24 -54.47
C ARG A 10 12.64 23.54 -53.78
N THR A 11 12.42 23.75 -52.48
CA THR A 11 11.33 23.07 -51.75
C THR A 11 10.08 23.94 -51.58
N SER A 12 10.20 25.27 -51.67
CA SER A 12 9.08 26.20 -51.51
C SER A 12 8.16 26.27 -52.75
N ARG A 13 8.63 25.82 -53.92
CA ARG A 13 7.91 25.99 -55.20
C ARG A 13 6.94 24.84 -55.54
N LYS A 14 6.64 23.91 -54.62
CA LYS A 14 5.85 22.71 -54.96
C LYS A 14 4.60 22.40 -54.15
N LEU A 15 4.12 23.26 -53.25
CA LEU A 15 2.77 23.11 -52.69
C LEU A 15 2.09 24.46 -52.46
N GLY A 16 1.52 25.00 -53.53
CA GLY A 16 0.55 26.08 -53.47
C GLY A 16 -0.69 25.71 -54.27
N LYS A 17 -1.83 25.69 -53.57
CA LYS A 17 -3.23 25.78 -54.03
C LYS A 17 -3.94 24.50 -54.54
N GLY A 18 -4.91 24.05 -53.74
CA GLY A 18 -6.32 24.30 -54.07
C GLY A 18 -7.25 23.08 -54.18
N SER A 19 -8.45 23.24 -53.56
CA SER A 19 -9.74 22.57 -53.82
C SER A 19 -9.89 21.11 -53.32
N SER A 20 -10.69 20.84 -52.29
CA SER A 20 -12.17 20.77 -52.27
C SER A 20 -12.76 19.74 -53.23
N ALA A 21 -13.11 18.55 -52.71
CA ALA A 21 -14.22 17.70 -53.15
C ALA A 21 -14.39 16.54 -52.15
N SER A 22 -15.50 16.54 -51.42
CA SER A 22 -16.04 15.36 -50.73
C SER A 22 -16.79 14.50 -51.73
N LEU A 23 -16.60 13.18 -51.70
CA LEU A 23 -17.57 12.22 -52.23
C LEU A 23 -17.59 10.96 -51.36
N ILE A 24 -18.78 10.68 -50.84
CA ILE A 24 -19.15 9.46 -50.12
C ILE A 24 -19.30 8.34 -51.16
N GLU A 25 -18.70 7.17 -50.92
CA GLU A 25 -19.07 5.94 -51.62
C GLU A 25 -19.13 4.74 -50.66
N VAL A 26 -20.12 3.89 -50.90
CA VAL A 26 -20.68 2.84 -50.05
C VAL A 26 -20.33 1.46 -50.62
N GLY A 27 -19.92 0.52 -49.76
CA GLY A 27 -19.87 -0.93 -50.04
C GLY A 27 -18.69 -1.39 -50.92
N GLN A 28 -18.15 -2.61 -50.85
CA GLN A 28 -18.65 -3.88 -50.33
C GLN A 28 -17.50 -4.78 -49.84
N THR A 29 -17.89 -5.75 -49.04
CA THR A 29 -17.14 -6.87 -48.45
C THR A 29 -16.54 -7.83 -49.47
N GLU A 30 -15.28 -8.26 -49.28
CA GLU A 30 -14.84 -9.61 -49.65
C GLU A 30 -13.87 -10.21 -48.62
N THR A 31 -14.28 -11.40 -48.18
CA THR A 31 -13.65 -12.34 -47.25
C THR A 31 -12.30 -12.85 -47.77
N ARG A 32 -11.29 -12.96 -46.90
CA ARG A 32 -10.17 -13.91 -47.06
C ARG A 32 -9.49 -14.26 -45.73
N GLU A 33 -9.95 -15.37 -45.18
CA GLU A 33 -9.19 -16.52 -44.65
C GLU A 33 -7.98 -16.29 -43.70
N HIS A 34 -8.11 -16.82 -42.46
CA HIS A 34 -7.04 -17.24 -41.53
C HIS A 34 -6.04 -18.20 -42.20
N PRO A 35 -4.75 -18.33 -41.79
CA PRO A 35 -4.33 -18.73 -40.42
C PRO A 35 -2.88 -18.27 -40.03
N PRO A 36 -2.18 -18.86 -39.04
CA PRO A 36 -2.58 -19.42 -37.74
C PRO A 36 -1.93 -18.68 -36.54
N ALA A 37 -2.38 -19.10 -35.35
CA ALA A 37 -1.87 -18.78 -34.02
C ALA A 37 -0.34 -18.70 -33.90
N ALA A 38 0.14 -17.56 -33.40
CA ALA A 38 1.46 -17.43 -32.81
C ALA A 38 1.32 -16.76 -31.43
N VAL A 39 1.48 -17.60 -30.41
CA VAL A 39 2.05 -17.28 -29.10
C VAL A 39 1.30 -16.19 -28.32
N ARG A 40 0.30 -16.63 -27.55
CA ARG A 40 0.01 -16.00 -26.25
C ARG A 40 1.32 -15.94 -25.49
N ALA A 41 1.85 -14.73 -25.30
CA ALA A 41 2.76 -14.48 -24.20
C ALA A 41 1.94 -14.72 -22.93
N GLU A 42 2.05 -15.94 -22.41
CA GLU A 42 1.89 -16.18 -21.00
C GLU A 42 2.98 -15.33 -20.34
N GLU A 43 2.62 -14.11 -19.96
CA GLU A 43 3.34 -13.40 -18.92
C GLU A 43 3.17 -14.27 -17.67
N SER A 44 4.09 -15.21 -17.53
CA SER A 44 4.38 -15.83 -16.26
C SER A 44 4.71 -14.68 -15.32
N GLU A 45 3.74 -14.32 -14.48
CA GLU A 45 3.97 -13.77 -13.16
C GLU A 45 4.80 -14.80 -12.39
N ALA A 46 6.07 -14.90 -12.78
CA ALA A 46 7.08 -15.61 -12.04
C ALA A 46 7.29 -14.76 -10.79
N ASP A 47 6.74 -15.27 -9.70
CA ASP A 47 7.26 -15.14 -8.34
C ASP A 47 8.69 -14.59 -8.34
N PHE A 48 8.82 -13.29 -8.14
CA PHE A 48 9.99 -12.72 -7.49
C PHE A 48 9.70 -12.70 -5.98
N ASP A 49 9.33 -13.85 -5.42
CA ASP A 49 9.66 -14.17 -4.04
C ASP A 49 11.13 -14.60 -3.99
N SER A 50 12.01 -13.66 -4.32
CA SER A 50 13.38 -13.74 -3.87
C SER A 50 13.37 -13.30 -2.41
N GLY A 51 13.12 -14.25 -1.51
CA GLY A 51 13.35 -14.15 -0.07
C GLY A 51 14.82 -13.92 0.31
N ALA A 52 15.57 -13.16 -0.49
CA ALA A 52 16.72 -12.45 0.01
C ALA A 52 16.16 -11.30 0.83
N ALA A 53 16.34 -11.35 2.14
CA ALA A 53 16.10 -10.19 2.99
C ALA A 53 16.87 -9.02 2.38
N LEU A 54 16.15 -8.12 1.70
CA LEU A 54 16.73 -6.94 1.07
C LEU A 54 17.45 -6.19 2.19
N ASP A 55 18.76 -6.03 2.08
CA ASP A 55 19.50 -5.21 3.02
C ASP A 55 19.21 -3.73 2.72
N HIS A 56 19.36 -2.86 3.71
CA HIS A 56 19.22 -1.41 3.50
C HIS A 56 20.20 -0.91 2.44
N VAL A 57 21.41 -1.47 2.41
CA VAL A 57 22.42 -1.15 1.39
C VAL A 57 21.92 -1.51 -0.01
N ASP A 58 21.31 -2.68 -0.17
CA ASP A 58 20.80 -3.16 -1.45
C ASP A 58 19.60 -2.33 -1.91
N ALA A 59 18.69 -2.01 -1.00
CA ALA A 59 17.56 -1.11 -1.27
C ALA A 59 18.04 0.27 -1.73
N ILE A 60 19.03 0.87 -1.04
CA ILE A 60 19.60 2.17 -1.44
C ILE A 60 20.29 2.08 -2.81
N ASN A 61 21.06 1.01 -3.06
CA ASN A 61 21.69 0.85 -4.37
C ASN A 61 20.66 0.69 -5.48
N GLN A 62 19.58 -0.05 -5.23
CA GLN A 62 18.49 -0.22 -6.17
C GLN A 62 17.79 1.11 -6.50
N ILE A 63 17.40 1.90 -5.50
CA ILE A 63 16.73 3.19 -5.77
C ILE A 63 17.65 4.16 -6.53
N PHE A 64 18.96 4.15 -6.25
CA PHE A 64 19.91 4.99 -6.98
C PHE A 64 20.06 4.55 -8.43
N ALA A 65 20.01 3.24 -8.72
CA ALA A 65 19.98 2.73 -10.08
C ALA A 65 18.66 3.10 -10.80
N GLU A 66 17.53 3.03 -10.11
CA GLU A 66 16.23 3.48 -10.64
C GLU A 66 16.24 5.00 -10.93
N PHE A 67 16.87 5.81 -10.08
CA PHE A 67 17.03 7.26 -10.33
C PHE A 67 18.00 7.58 -11.48
N GLU A 68 19.07 6.80 -11.64
CA GLU A 68 19.99 6.95 -12.78
C GLU A 68 19.26 6.72 -14.10
N PHE A 69 18.40 5.70 -14.16
CA PHE A 69 17.61 5.40 -15.34
C PHE A 69 16.51 6.45 -15.58
N SER A 70 15.77 6.82 -14.53
CA SER A 70 14.60 7.71 -14.64
C SER A 70 14.99 9.18 -14.87
N TYR A 71 16.12 9.62 -14.28
CA TYR A 71 16.55 11.02 -14.26
C TYR A 71 17.98 11.21 -14.80
N HIS A 72 18.40 10.43 -15.79
CA HIS A 72 19.77 10.35 -16.33
C HIS A 72 20.56 11.68 -16.35
N ASN A 73 20.04 12.72 -17.02
CA ASN A 73 20.73 14.02 -17.13
C ASN A 73 20.86 14.76 -15.79
N GLN A 74 19.83 14.70 -14.93
CA GLN A 74 19.87 15.36 -13.62
C GLN A 74 20.77 14.59 -12.65
N TYR A 75 20.72 13.26 -12.73
CA TYR A 75 21.52 12.36 -11.91
C TYR A 75 23.02 12.57 -12.14
N HIS A 76 23.50 12.53 -13.39
CA HIS A 76 24.92 12.77 -13.68
C HIS A 76 25.37 14.21 -13.41
N LYS A 77 24.46 15.19 -13.43
CA LYS A 77 24.78 16.56 -13.01
C LYS A 77 24.90 16.69 -11.49
N ALA A 78 24.05 16.01 -10.73
CA ALA A 78 24.06 16.04 -9.27
C ALA A 78 25.19 15.18 -8.69
N PHE A 79 25.51 14.06 -9.34
CA PHE A 79 26.49 13.06 -8.91
C PHE A 79 27.56 12.84 -9.99
N ALA A 80 28.25 13.92 -10.38
CA ALA A 80 29.30 13.87 -11.40
C ALA A 80 30.56 13.10 -10.93
N ASP A 81 30.80 13.08 -9.62
CA ASP A 81 31.95 12.43 -9.00
C ASP A 81 31.54 11.20 -8.18
N THR A 82 32.40 10.18 -8.21
CA THR A 82 32.19 8.88 -7.57
C THR A 82 32.17 9.02 -6.04
N GLU A 83 33.00 9.90 -5.47
CA GLU A 83 32.99 10.16 -4.02
C GLU A 83 31.71 10.85 -3.58
N SER A 84 31.23 11.82 -4.39
CA SER A 84 29.96 12.52 -4.13
C SER A 84 28.77 11.56 -4.11
N LEU A 85 28.74 10.59 -5.03
CA LEU A 85 27.73 9.52 -5.06
C LEU A 85 27.81 8.65 -3.80
N ALA A 86 29.01 8.24 -3.38
CA ALA A 86 29.21 7.43 -2.19
C ALA A 86 28.75 8.15 -0.91
N ILE A 87 29.07 9.44 -0.78
CA ILE A 87 28.63 10.29 0.35
C ILE A 87 27.10 10.41 0.36
N ALA A 88 26.48 10.63 -0.82
CA ALA A 88 25.03 10.70 -0.93
C ALA A 88 24.36 9.39 -0.51
N LYS A 89 24.83 8.24 -1.01
CA LYS A 89 24.30 6.93 -0.59
C LYS A 89 24.44 6.70 0.91
N LYS A 90 25.57 7.05 1.52
CA LYS A 90 25.77 6.94 2.97
C LYS A 90 24.81 7.84 3.75
N TYR A 91 24.60 9.07 3.29
CA TYR A 91 23.66 9.99 3.91
C TYR A 91 22.21 9.49 3.82
N TRP A 92 21.83 8.96 2.66
CA TRP A 92 20.50 8.38 2.44
C TRP A 92 20.27 7.13 3.27
N LEU A 93 21.27 6.26 3.38
CA LEU A 93 21.22 5.07 4.23
C LEU A 93 20.99 5.45 5.69
N SER A 94 21.76 6.40 6.24
CA SER A 94 21.58 6.85 7.63
C SER A 94 20.23 7.52 7.87
N SER A 95 19.67 8.20 6.88
CA SER A 95 18.37 8.86 7.04
C SER A 95 17.20 7.89 6.91
N LEU A 96 17.38 6.77 6.20
CA LEU A 96 16.33 5.79 5.92
C LEU A 96 16.47 4.50 6.74
N GLU A 97 17.40 4.44 7.69
CA GLU A 97 17.65 3.28 8.55
C GLU A 97 16.42 2.83 9.35
N ASN A 98 15.52 3.77 9.67
CA ASN A 98 14.30 3.52 10.44
C ASN A 98 13.17 2.89 9.62
N TYR A 99 13.33 2.76 8.30
CA TYR A 99 12.31 2.21 7.40
C TYR A 99 12.72 0.84 6.89
N LEU A 100 11.74 0.03 6.52
CA LEU A 100 12.01 -1.30 5.96
C LEU A 100 12.58 -1.18 4.54
N PRO A 101 13.55 -2.02 4.15
CA PRO A 101 14.16 -1.99 2.81
C PRO A 101 13.13 -2.09 1.67
N THR A 102 12.10 -2.93 1.84
CA THR A 102 10.98 -3.06 0.90
C THR A 102 10.14 -1.79 0.79
N GLN A 103 9.94 -1.07 1.90
CA GLN A 103 9.22 0.20 1.95
C GLN A 103 9.98 1.28 1.18
N ILE A 104 11.30 1.36 1.36
CA ILE A 104 12.17 2.35 0.68
C ILE A 104 12.07 2.21 -0.85
N VAL A 105 12.23 0.98 -1.36
CA VAL A 105 12.15 0.70 -2.80
C VAL A 105 10.78 1.06 -3.37
N ARG A 106 9.71 0.70 -2.67
CA ARG A 106 8.34 0.93 -3.13
C ARG A 106 7.96 2.41 -3.06
N ALA A 107 8.40 3.13 -2.03
CA ALA A 107 8.28 4.58 -1.90
C ALA A 107 9.03 5.28 -3.04
N ALA A 108 10.25 4.86 -3.37
CA ALA A 108 11.00 5.41 -4.49
C ALA A 108 10.26 5.25 -5.82
N LYS A 109 9.68 4.08 -6.08
CA LYS A 109 8.83 3.85 -7.27
C LYS A 109 7.61 4.78 -7.32
N LYS A 110 6.96 5.06 -6.18
CA LYS A 110 5.84 6.02 -6.08
C LYS A 110 6.31 7.45 -6.40
N VAL A 111 7.49 7.83 -5.89
CA VAL A 111 8.08 9.15 -6.14
C VAL A 111 8.46 9.31 -7.61
N ILE A 112 9.09 8.30 -8.21
CA ILE A 112 9.48 8.32 -9.63
C ILE A 112 8.27 8.52 -10.54
N ARG A 113 7.13 7.92 -10.19
CA ARG A 113 5.87 8.07 -10.95
C ARG A 113 5.17 9.41 -10.76
N SER A 114 5.50 10.15 -9.70
CA SER A 114 4.80 11.40 -9.34
C SER A 114 5.63 12.66 -9.56
N GLN A 115 6.97 12.57 -9.56
CA GLN A 115 7.86 13.72 -9.70
C GLN A 115 8.62 13.68 -11.03
N ASP A 116 8.60 14.79 -11.77
CA ASP A 116 9.32 14.93 -13.04
C ASP A 116 10.83 15.20 -12.86
N TYR A 117 11.25 15.52 -11.64
CA TYR A 117 12.62 15.89 -11.29
C TYR A 117 13.22 14.92 -10.27
N LEU A 118 14.55 14.91 -10.19
CA LEU A 118 15.29 14.07 -9.24
C LEU A 118 14.81 14.39 -7.81
N PRO A 119 14.25 13.41 -7.09
CA PRO A 119 13.65 13.68 -5.80
C PRO A 119 14.68 14.01 -4.73
N SER A 120 14.30 14.89 -3.81
CA SER A 120 15.04 15.11 -2.57
C SER A 120 14.83 13.97 -1.58
N ILE A 121 15.74 13.82 -0.62
CA ILE A 121 15.57 12.84 0.46
C ILE A 121 14.27 13.05 1.25
N ALA A 122 13.87 14.31 1.47
CA ALA A 122 12.62 14.65 2.17
C ALA A 122 11.37 14.26 1.37
N SER A 123 11.45 14.24 0.03
CA SER A 123 10.38 13.70 -0.81
C SER A 123 10.25 12.19 -0.61
N LEU A 124 11.36 11.47 -0.52
CA LEU A 124 11.35 10.04 -0.30
C LEU A 124 10.88 9.67 1.12
N VAL A 125 11.34 10.39 2.15
CA VAL A 125 10.88 10.20 3.54
C VAL A 125 9.36 10.39 3.65
N ARG A 126 8.82 11.47 3.06
CA ARG A 126 7.36 11.68 3.02
C ARG A 126 6.63 10.55 2.29
N ALA A 127 7.19 10.04 1.19
CA ALA A 127 6.60 8.93 0.48
C ALA A 127 6.64 7.61 1.28
N CYS A 128 7.67 7.41 2.12
CA CYS A 128 7.72 6.30 3.08
C CYS A 128 6.64 6.45 4.15
N GLU A 129 6.46 7.66 4.70
CA GLU A 129 5.45 7.97 5.73
C GLU A 129 4.01 7.83 5.19
N GLU A 130 3.75 8.30 3.97
CA GLU A 130 2.46 8.15 3.28
C GLU A 130 2.19 6.72 2.80
N GLY A 131 3.17 5.81 2.93
CA GLY A 131 3.12 4.44 2.44
C GLY A 131 2.24 3.50 3.27
N PHE A 132 1.19 3.99 3.96
CA PHE A 132 0.28 3.14 4.74
C PHE A 132 -0.35 2.02 3.90
N ASP A 133 -0.76 2.34 2.66
CA ASP A 133 -1.29 1.37 1.69
C ASP A 133 -0.32 0.22 1.40
N LEU A 134 0.99 0.46 1.55
CA LEU A 134 2.02 -0.53 1.25
C LEU A 134 2.04 -1.67 2.28
N PHE A 135 1.57 -1.38 3.50
CA PHE A 135 1.43 -2.32 4.61
C PHE A 135 -0.01 -2.83 4.76
N GLY A 136 -0.91 -2.51 3.84
CA GLY A 136 -2.33 -2.84 3.97
C GLY A 136 -3.04 -2.07 5.08
N LEU A 137 -2.46 -0.97 5.56
CA LEU A 137 -3.07 -0.10 6.55
C LEU A 137 -4.10 0.80 5.86
N PRO A 138 -5.40 0.72 6.21
CA PRO A 138 -6.40 1.64 5.66
C PRO A 138 -6.11 3.10 6.07
N ALA A 139 -6.65 4.06 5.31
CA ALA A 139 -6.60 5.46 5.70
C ALA A 139 -7.22 5.67 7.10
N PRO A 140 -6.74 6.64 7.91
CA PRO A 140 -7.21 6.84 9.28
C PRO A 140 -8.74 6.99 9.40
N PHE A 141 -9.34 7.70 8.45
CA PHE A 141 -10.79 7.90 8.40
C PHE A 141 -11.56 6.62 8.03
N SER A 142 -11.07 5.84 7.06
CA SER A 142 -11.72 4.57 6.70
C SER A 142 -11.57 3.53 7.81
N ALA A 143 -10.40 3.49 8.47
CA ALA A 143 -10.17 2.69 9.66
C ALA A 143 -11.14 3.05 10.80
N TYR A 144 -11.39 4.34 11.01
CA TYR A 144 -12.36 4.82 12.00
C TYR A 144 -13.79 4.38 11.65
N LEU A 145 -14.22 4.53 10.40
CA LEU A 145 -15.54 4.08 9.96
C LEU A 145 -15.73 2.57 10.11
N GLU A 146 -14.70 1.78 9.82
CA GLU A 146 -14.68 0.33 10.04
C GLU A 146 -14.83 0.01 11.54
N ALA A 147 -14.07 0.69 12.40
CA ALA A 147 -14.15 0.54 13.86
C ALA A 147 -15.54 0.87 14.44
N CYS A 148 -16.20 1.90 13.90
CA CYS A 148 -17.55 2.32 14.28
C CYS A 148 -18.63 1.35 13.75
N SER A 149 -18.47 0.81 12.55
CA SER A 149 -19.44 -0.11 11.92
C SER A 149 -19.30 -1.57 12.36
N ALA A 150 -18.17 -1.95 12.98
CA ALA A 150 -17.92 -3.32 13.42
C ALA A 150 -18.96 -3.83 14.44
N SER A 151 -19.63 -4.92 14.08
CA SER A 151 -20.60 -5.62 14.91
C SER A 151 -19.96 -6.26 16.15
N SER A 152 -20.72 -6.36 17.24
CA SER A 152 -20.30 -7.17 18.40
C SER A 152 -20.51 -8.66 18.08
N PRO A 153 -19.53 -9.56 18.33
CA PRO A 153 -18.25 -9.36 19.02
C PRO A 153 -17.14 -8.78 18.13
N LYS A 154 -16.54 -7.66 18.55
CA LYS A 154 -15.49 -6.95 17.79
C LYS A 154 -14.21 -7.76 17.56
N ARG A 155 -14.01 -8.89 18.25
CA ARG A 155 -12.85 -9.79 18.06
C ARG A 155 -13.02 -10.80 16.91
N GLU A 156 -14.27 -11.11 16.54
CA GLU A 156 -14.60 -12.05 15.46
C GLU A 156 -14.86 -11.35 14.12
N TYR A 157 -14.80 -10.01 14.12
CA TYR A 157 -14.95 -9.21 12.93
C TYR A 157 -13.75 -9.39 11.97
N GLN A 158 -14.02 -9.41 10.68
CA GLN A 158 -12.98 -9.47 9.64
C GLN A 158 -12.39 -8.08 9.45
N TRP A 159 -11.41 -7.74 10.29
CA TRP A 159 -10.70 -6.47 10.21
C TRP A 159 -9.82 -6.39 8.96
N SER A 160 -9.83 -5.24 8.30
CA SER A 160 -8.92 -4.95 7.17
C SER A 160 -7.45 -5.05 7.61
N HIS A 161 -7.16 -4.58 8.84
CA HIS A 161 -5.82 -4.68 9.42
C HIS A 161 -5.89 -4.81 10.95
N PRO A 162 -5.02 -5.60 11.61
CA PRO A 162 -4.95 -5.70 13.07
C PRO A 162 -4.80 -4.36 13.80
N ALA A 163 -4.14 -3.40 13.17
CA ALA A 163 -3.98 -2.03 13.68
C ALA A 163 -5.33 -1.32 13.93
N VAL A 164 -6.35 -1.58 13.10
CA VAL A 164 -7.69 -0.98 13.27
C VAL A 164 -8.33 -1.46 14.56
N TYR A 165 -8.27 -2.77 14.82
CA TYR A 165 -8.77 -3.37 16.05
C TYR A 165 -8.04 -2.83 17.28
N LEU A 166 -6.71 -2.78 17.24
CA LEU A 166 -5.90 -2.32 18.37
C LEU A 166 -6.09 -0.82 18.64
N ALA A 167 -6.24 0.00 17.60
CA ALA A 167 -6.55 1.42 17.74
C ALA A 167 -7.92 1.63 18.38
N GLY A 168 -8.92 0.85 17.95
CA GLY A 168 -10.25 0.90 18.53
C GLY A 168 -10.29 0.44 19.99
N ALA A 169 -9.53 -0.60 20.31
CA ALA A 169 -9.37 -1.07 21.69
C ALA A 169 -8.67 -0.04 22.59
N ALA A 170 -7.64 0.65 22.09
CA ALA A 170 -6.93 1.70 22.82
C ALA A 170 -7.80 2.96 23.04
N THR A 171 -8.65 3.29 22.07
CA THR A 171 -9.57 4.45 22.12
C THR A 171 -10.80 4.20 22.99
N ASP A 172 -11.03 2.94 23.36
CA ASP A 172 -12.24 2.40 23.98
C ASP A 172 -13.47 2.34 23.03
N TRP A 173 -14.00 1.12 22.90
CA TRP A 173 -15.14 0.82 22.04
C TRP A 173 -16.43 1.50 22.50
N PHE A 174 -16.59 1.73 23.80
CA PHE A 174 -17.76 2.45 24.33
C PHE A 174 -17.71 3.93 23.92
N THR A 175 -16.53 4.53 24.01
CA THR A 175 -16.29 5.90 23.55
C THR A 175 -16.55 6.03 22.04
N LEU A 176 -16.05 5.10 21.23
CA LEU A 176 -16.29 5.08 19.78
C LEU A 176 -17.78 4.95 19.39
N ALA A 177 -18.57 4.23 20.19
CA ALA A 177 -19.98 3.98 19.90
C ALA A 177 -20.93 5.12 20.36
N ASN A 178 -20.56 5.86 21.41
CA ASN A 178 -21.47 6.80 22.06
C ASN A 178 -21.10 8.28 21.86
N GLU A 179 -19.82 8.58 21.64
CA GLU A 179 -19.36 9.96 21.45
C GLU A 179 -19.56 10.46 20.03
N ARG A 180 -19.56 11.78 19.87
CA ARG A 180 -19.60 12.41 18.54
C ARG A 180 -18.27 12.21 17.81
N GLU A 181 -18.35 12.10 16.49
CA GLU A 181 -17.20 11.98 15.58
C GLU A 181 -16.11 13.03 15.86
N SER A 182 -16.48 14.29 16.11
CA SER A 182 -15.54 15.38 16.39
C SER A 182 -14.65 15.16 17.63
N VAL A 183 -15.08 14.29 18.55
CA VAL A 183 -14.34 13.96 19.79
C VAL A 183 -13.69 12.59 19.69
N ALA A 184 -14.39 11.61 19.13
CA ALA A 184 -13.89 10.25 19.00
C ALA A 184 -12.80 10.10 17.94
N PHE A 185 -12.95 10.78 16.78
CA PHE A 185 -12.02 10.64 15.66
C PHE A 185 -10.59 11.09 15.99
N PRO A 186 -10.33 12.28 16.57
CA PRO A 186 -8.95 12.70 16.88
C PRO A 186 -8.25 11.77 17.89
N ARG A 187 -9.01 11.19 18.83
CA ARG A 187 -8.46 10.22 19.79
C ARG A 187 -8.09 8.91 19.10
N PHE A 188 -8.98 8.42 18.22
CA PHE A 188 -8.72 7.25 17.40
C PHE A 188 -7.51 7.45 16.48
N GLU A 189 -7.48 8.57 15.76
CA GLU A 189 -6.41 8.95 14.84
C GLU A 189 -5.05 8.96 15.55
N TYR A 190 -4.96 9.53 16.75
CA TYR A 190 -3.74 9.53 17.54
C TYR A 190 -3.23 8.11 17.85
N HIS A 191 -4.12 7.22 18.31
CA HIS A 191 -3.73 5.83 18.60
C HIS A 191 -3.41 5.04 17.32
N TYR A 192 -4.16 5.29 16.25
CA TYR A 192 -3.95 4.64 14.96
C TYR A 192 -2.61 5.04 14.33
N ASP A 193 -2.25 6.33 14.36
CA ASP A 193 -0.96 6.82 13.84
C ASP A 193 0.23 6.19 14.60
N GLN A 194 0.14 6.08 15.92
CA GLN A 194 1.17 5.40 16.72
C GLN A 194 1.32 3.92 16.35
N LEU A 195 0.21 3.23 16.14
CA LEU A 195 0.22 1.83 15.73
C LEU A 195 0.76 1.67 14.31
N CYS A 196 0.41 2.56 13.39
CA CYS A 196 0.95 2.56 12.04
C CYS A 196 2.47 2.74 12.06
N LYS A 197 3.00 3.67 12.87
CA LYS A 197 4.44 3.85 13.05
C LYS A 197 5.14 2.60 13.56
N ARG A 198 4.51 1.86 14.48
CA ARG A 198 5.04 0.59 15.00
C ARG A 198 5.05 -0.51 13.94
N VAL A 199 3.98 -0.62 13.15
CA VAL A 199 3.93 -1.55 12.01
C VAL A 199 4.99 -1.22 10.97
N MET A 200 5.16 0.07 10.65
CA MET A 200 6.21 0.52 9.72
C MET A 200 7.62 0.24 10.25
N ALA A 201 7.82 0.25 11.57
CA ALA A 201 9.08 -0.16 12.21
C ALA A 201 9.30 -1.68 12.20
N GLY A 202 8.36 -2.47 11.66
CA GLY A 202 8.45 -3.92 11.57
C GLY A 202 7.91 -4.67 12.79
N GLU A 203 7.10 -4.03 13.64
CA GLU A 203 6.44 -4.73 14.75
C GLU A 203 5.19 -5.46 14.27
N ASP A 204 5.15 -6.78 14.47
CA ASP A 204 3.98 -7.59 14.14
C ASP A 204 2.86 -7.38 15.17
N LEU A 205 1.81 -6.66 14.76
CA LEU A 205 0.61 -6.48 15.55
C LEU A 205 -0.23 -7.77 15.55
N HIS A 206 -0.09 -8.55 16.61
CA HIS A 206 -0.90 -9.74 16.81
C HIS A 206 -2.25 -9.37 17.44
N LEU A 207 -3.35 -9.80 16.81
CA LEU A 207 -4.65 -9.79 17.46
C LEU A 207 -4.61 -10.74 18.66
N PRO A 208 -5.22 -10.38 19.80
CA PRO A 208 -5.29 -11.28 20.95
C PRO A 208 -6.11 -12.52 20.56
N VAL A 209 -5.41 -13.63 20.31
CA VAL A 209 -6.00 -14.94 20.04
C VAL A 209 -6.74 -15.38 21.29
N THR A 210 -8.04 -15.65 21.15
CA THR A 210 -8.84 -16.22 22.23
C THR A 210 -8.33 -17.64 22.49
N GLN A 211 -7.75 -17.88 23.67
CA GLN A 211 -7.84 -19.21 24.25
C GLN A 211 -9.33 -19.46 24.42
N ALA A 212 -9.88 -20.41 23.65
CA ALA A 212 -11.27 -20.82 23.79
C ALA A 212 -11.54 -21.01 25.30
N LEU A 213 -12.54 -20.29 25.82
CA LEU A 213 -13.03 -20.59 27.16
C LEU A 213 -13.31 -22.10 27.16
N PRO A 214 -12.77 -22.89 28.11
CA PRO A 214 -13.07 -24.31 28.16
C PRO A 214 -14.59 -24.43 28.15
N GLU A 215 -15.13 -25.26 27.26
CA GLU A 215 -16.57 -25.52 27.20
C GLU A 215 -17.03 -25.74 28.62
N LYS A 216 -17.77 -24.77 29.16
CA LYS A 216 -18.40 -24.92 30.44
C LYS A 216 -19.52 -25.90 30.14
N THR A 217 -19.20 -27.19 30.18
CA THR A 217 -20.16 -28.27 30.16
C THR A 217 -20.99 -28.09 31.42
N GLU A 218 -21.98 -27.22 31.34
CA GLU A 218 -23.08 -27.17 32.29
C GLU A 218 -23.81 -28.50 32.11
N ARG A 219 -23.30 -29.54 32.78
CA ARG A 219 -23.99 -30.81 32.87
C ARG A 219 -25.31 -30.53 33.54
N ALA A 220 -26.38 -30.48 32.75
CA ALA A 220 -27.72 -30.32 33.27
C ALA A 220 -27.96 -31.41 34.33
N LEU A 221 -28.16 -30.98 35.58
CA LEU A 221 -28.46 -31.89 36.68
C LEU A 221 -29.74 -32.67 36.34
N THR A 222 -29.64 -33.98 36.40
CA THR A 222 -30.79 -34.87 36.19
C THR A 222 -31.89 -34.57 37.22
N ALA A 223 -33.12 -34.98 36.94
CA ALA A 223 -34.26 -34.66 37.79
C ALA A 223 -34.11 -35.22 39.22
N GLU A 224 -33.47 -36.39 39.40
CA GLU A 224 -33.10 -36.90 40.74
C GLU A 224 -32.06 -36.01 41.44
N GLU A 225 -30.97 -35.65 40.75
CA GLU A 225 -29.90 -34.84 41.35
C GLU A 225 -30.39 -33.45 41.77
N ARG A 226 -31.28 -32.83 40.99
CA ARG A 226 -31.95 -31.57 41.34
C ARG A 226 -32.79 -31.70 42.61
N ARG A 227 -33.59 -32.76 42.72
CA ARG A 227 -34.47 -33.00 43.88
C ARG A 227 -33.66 -33.25 45.15
N SER A 228 -32.58 -34.03 45.06
CA SER A 228 -31.69 -34.29 46.18
C SER A 228 -30.95 -33.03 46.66
N ARG A 229 -30.45 -32.20 45.73
CA ARG A 229 -29.81 -30.91 46.07
C ARG A 229 -30.79 -29.94 46.71
N LEU A 230 -32.01 -29.83 46.19
CA LEU A 230 -33.07 -29.03 46.80
C LEU A 230 -33.45 -29.52 48.20
N ALA A 231 -33.52 -30.84 48.42
CA ALA A 231 -33.80 -31.42 49.73
C ALA A 231 -32.65 -31.20 50.74
N GLN A 232 -31.40 -31.17 50.25
CA GLN A 232 -30.24 -30.82 51.07
C GLN A 232 -30.25 -29.34 51.45
N ILE A 233 -30.51 -28.45 50.48
CA ILE A 233 -30.62 -26.99 50.72
C ILE A 233 -31.77 -26.68 51.69
N ARG A 234 -32.91 -27.37 51.57
CA ARG A 234 -34.04 -27.24 52.51
C ARG A 234 -33.66 -27.65 53.94
N ARG A 235 -32.93 -28.76 54.10
CA ARG A 235 -32.40 -29.20 55.41
C ARG A 235 -31.41 -28.19 56.00
N GLU A 236 -30.53 -27.62 55.18
CA GLU A 236 -29.54 -26.61 55.62
C GLU A 236 -30.20 -25.29 56.01
N LEU A 237 -31.31 -24.92 55.36
CA LEU A 237 -32.08 -23.70 55.66
C LEU A 237 -33.18 -23.90 56.73
N GLY A 238 -33.39 -25.14 57.21
CA GLY A 238 -34.35 -25.44 58.27
C GLY A 238 -35.82 -25.29 57.87
N ILE A 239 -36.16 -25.47 56.58
CA ILE A 239 -37.51 -25.35 56.01
C ILE A 239 -38.00 -26.71 55.49
#